data_AF-A0A1W1WYL0-F1
#
_entry.id   AF-A0A1W1WYL0-F1
#
_cell.length_a   1.000
_cell.length_b   1.000
_cell.length_c   1.000
_cell.angle_alpha   90.00
_cell.angle_beta   90.00
_cell.angle_gamma   90.00
#
_symmetry.space_group_name_H-M   'P 1'
#
loop_
_entity.id
_entity.type
_entity.pdbx_description
1 polymer ?
#
loop_
_entity_poly.entity_id
_entity_poly.type
_entity_poly.pdbx_seq_one_letter_code
_entity_poly.pdbx_strand_id
1 'polypeptide(L)'
;MIGDVTLLKIEDIISGNYSEYPEEIQKYMKNYSELLREKIKAELVKSKADKMLKDINKSNETFIAVLSEILENGTKGYNKMSTKTLIDMYLNIKSPEDFAVILESINNEI
;
A
#
# COMPACT_ATOMS: atom_id res chain seq x y z
N MET A 1 -29.59 25.67 -1.36
CA MET A 1 -28.75 24.78 -0.53
C MET A 1 -28.00 23.87 -1.48
N ILE A 2 -26.73 24.16 -1.72
CA ILE A 2 -25.83 23.21 -2.38
C ILE A 2 -25.46 22.25 -1.26
N GLY A 3 -25.92 21.00 -1.33
CA GLY A 3 -25.55 19.99 -0.35
C GLY A 3 -24.03 19.91 -0.29
N ASP A 4 -23.48 19.88 0.91
CA ASP A 4 -22.04 19.70 1.12
C ASP A 4 -21.57 18.52 0.27
N VAL A 5 -20.78 18.82 -0.76
CA VAL A 5 -20.01 17.80 -1.46
C VAL A 5 -18.95 17.39 -0.47
N THR A 6 -19.18 16.27 0.22
CA THR A 6 -18.24 15.72 1.18
C THR A 6 -16.95 15.38 0.45
N LEU A 7 -15.97 16.27 0.51
CA LEU A 7 -14.64 16.05 -0.03
C LEU A 7 -13.98 14.95 0.80
N LEU A 8 -13.79 13.77 0.20
CA LEU A 8 -13.08 12.66 0.83
C LEU A 8 -11.61 13.03 0.97
N LYS A 9 -11.06 12.83 2.17
CA LYS A 9 -9.68 13.18 2.48
C LYS A 9 -8.81 11.93 2.55
N ILE A 10 -7.61 12.03 2.01
CA ILE A 10 -6.65 10.92 2.02
C ILE A 10 -6.18 10.61 3.46
N GLU A 11 -6.18 11.61 4.34
CA GLU A 11 -5.85 11.49 5.75
C GLU A 11 -6.77 10.50 6.47
N ASP A 12 -8.05 10.46 6.07
CA ASP A 12 -9.04 9.55 6.65
C ASP A 12 -8.81 8.11 6.19
N ILE A 13 -8.44 7.92 4.92
CA ILE A 13 -7.96 6.62 4.38
C ILE A 13 -6.69 6.15 5.11
N ILE A 14 -5.77 7.07 5.40
CA ILE A 14 -4.52 6.77 6.11
C ILE A 14 -4.79 6.38 7.57
N SER A 15 -5.70 7.09 8.24
CA SER A 15 -6.04 6.83 9.64
C SER A 15 -6.92 5.59 9.82
N GLY A 16 -7.70 5.22 8.80
CA GLY A 16 -8.69 4.16 8.88
C GLY A 16 -9.95 4.55 9.66
N ASN A 17 -10.12 5.83 10.01
CA ASN A 17 -11.29 6.32 10.73
C ASN A 17 -12.28 6.97 9.77
N TYR A 18 -13.45 6.37 9.60
CA TYR A 18 -14.52 6.87 8.74
C TYR A 18 -15.78 7.26 9.50
N SER A 19 -15.74 7.32 10.83
CA SER A 19 -16.93 7.46 11.68
C SER A 19 -17.72 8.75 11.44
N GLU A 20 -17.08 9.78 10.87
CA GLU A 20 -17.70 11.08 10.55
C GLU A 20 -18.54 11.06 9.26
N TYR A 21 -18.46 9.98 8.46
CA TYR A 21 -19.14 9.87 7.17
C TYR A 21 -20.47 9.10 7.26
N PRO A 22 -21.43 9.35 6.35
CA PRO A 22 -22.63 8.50 6.19
C PRO A 22 -22.25 7.04 5.90
N GLU A 23 -23.11 6.08 6.29
CA GLU A 23 -22.82 4.64 6.18
C GLU A 23 -22.40 4.19 4.76
N GLU A 24 -23.05 4.72 3.74
CA GLU A 24 -22.73 4.44 2.33
C GLU A 24 -21.29 4.87 1.98
N ILE A 25 -20.90 6.06 2.43
CA ILE A 25 -19.55 6.61 2.24
C ILE A 25 -18.53 5.83 3.07
N GLN A 26 -18.88 5.41 4.29
CA GLN A 26 -18.01 4.53 5.08
C GLN A 26 -17.73 3.21 4.36
N LYS A 27 -18.75 2.61 3.74
CA LYS A 27 -18.59 1.36 2.98
C LYS A 27 -17.67 1.57 1.78
N TYR A 28 -17.87 2.67 1.05
CA TYR A 28 -16.98 3.06 -0.05
C TYR A 28 -15.53 3.22 0.44
N MET A 29 -15.29 3.99 1.51
CA MET A 29 -13.93 4.25 2.01
C MET A 29 -13.25 2.99 2.56
N LYS A 30 -14.00 2.06 3.15
CA LYS A 30 -13.47 0.76 3.57
C LYS A 30 -12.98 -0.05 2.37
N ASN A 31 -13.83 -0.21 1.34
CA ASN A 31 -13.47 -0.92 0.11
C ASN A 31 -12.25 -0.27 -0.57
N TYR A 32 -12.25 1.06 -0.68
CA TYR A 32 -11.14 1.82 -1.25
C TYR A 32 -9.83 1.53 -0.51
N SER A 33 -9.87 1.58 0.82
CA SER A 33 -8.69 1.41 1.66
C SER A 33 -8.17 -0.02 1.65
N GLU A 34 -9.05 -1.01 1.55
CA GLU A 34 -8.67 -2.41 1.37
C GLU A 34 -7.95 -2.62 0.03
N LEU A 35 -8.52 -2.14 -1.08
CA LEU A 35 -7.91 -2.22 -2.41
C LEU A 35 -6.57 -1.48 -2.49
N LEU A 36 -6.47 -0.29 -1.89
CA LEU A 36 -5.21 0.45 -1.79
C LEU A 36 -4.14 -0.38 -1.08
N ARG A 37 -4.48 -0.97 0.06
CA ARG A 37 -3.53 -1.81 0.82
C ARG A 37 -3.12 -3.03 0.02
N GLU A 38 -4.03 -3.68 -0.69
CA GLU A 38 -3.72 -4.85 -1.51
C GLU A 38 -2.75 -4.52 -2.65
N LYS A 39 -3.01 -3.45 -3.40
CA LYS A 39 -2.16 -3.02 -4.52
C LYS A 39 -0.76 -2.62 -4.04
N ILE A 40 -0.65 -1.85 -2.95
CA ILE A 40 0.66 -1.48 -2.35
C ILE A 40 1.42 -2.74 -1.94
N LYS A 41 0.77 -3.68 -1.24
CA LYS A 41 1.41 -4.94 -0.81
C LYS A 41 1.92 -5.73 -2.01
N ALA A 42 1.12 -5.85 -3.07
CA ALA A 42 1.49 -6.59 -4.27
C ALA A 42 2.74 -5.98 -4.95
N GLU A 43 2.77 -4.67 -5.13
CA GLU A 43 3.92 -3.96 -5.72
C GLU A 43 5.19 -4.06 -4.85
N LEU A 44 5.05 -3.95 -3.52
CA LEU A 44 6.18 -4.13 -2.60
C LEU A 44 6.75 -5.55 -2.64
N VAL A 45 5.90 -6.57 -2.72
CA VAL A 45 6.32 -7.97 -2.89
C VAL A 45 7.00 -8.16 -4.23
N LYS A 46 6.39 -7.67 -5.31
CA LYS A 46 6.92 -7.76 -6.67
C LYS A 46 8.29 -7.09 -6.78
N SER A 47 8.45 -5.88 -6.24
CA SER A 47 9.74 -5.17 -6.23
C SER A 47 10.85 -5.96 -5.51
N LYS A 48 10.55 -6.57 -4.36
CA LYS A 48 11.50 -7.44 -3.66
C LYS A 48 11.81 -8.70 -4.47
N ALA A 49 10.80 -9.34 -5.05
CA ALA A 49 10.96 -10.54 -5.88
C ALA A 49 11.80 -10.26 -7.13
N ASP A 50 11.52 -9.16 -7.85
CA ASP A 50 12.28 -8.75 -9.04
C ASP A 50 13.76 -8.48 -8.70
N LYS A 51 14.02 -7.85 -7.55
CA LYS A 51 15.40 -7.63 -7.07
C LYS A 51 16.10 -8.97 -6.78
N MET A 52 15.42 -9.89 -6.08
CA MET A 52 15.96 -11.23 -5.82
C MET A 52 16.25 -11.99 -7.12
N LEU A 53 15.33 -11.99 -8.08
CA LEU A 53 15.48 -12.69 -9.37
C LEU A 53 16.58 -12.09 -10.22
N LYS A 54 16.76 -10.76 -10.21
CA LYS A 54 17.85 -10.09 -10.94
C LYS A 54 19.23 -10.43 -10.38
N ASP A 55 19.33 -10.68 -9.09
CA ASP A 55 20.59 -10.96 -8.41
C ASP A 55 20.86 -12.46 -8.18
N ILE A 56 19.88 -13.34 -8.40
CA ILE A 56 20.03 -14.80 -8.26
C ILE A 56 21.08 -15.38 -9.22
N ASN A 57 21.29 -14.73 -10.37
CA ASN A 57 22.31 -15.10 -11.35
C ASN A 57 23.71 -14.55 -10.99
N LYS A 58 23.85 -13.77 -9.91
CA LYS A 58 25.11 -13.11 -9.51
C LYS A 58 25.78 -13.74 -8.29
N SER A 59 25.03 -14.13 -7.25
CA SER A 59 25.56 -14.82 -6.06
C SER A 59 24.44 -15.27 -5.12
N ASN A 60 24.58 -16.46 -4.51
CA ASN A 60 23.69 -16.95 -3.45
C ASN A 60 23.74 -16.08 -2.18
N GLU A 61 24.81 -15.30 -1.96
CA GLU A 61 24.96 -14.45 -0.77
C GLU A 61 23.97 -13.28 -0.75
N THR A 62 23.68 -12.66 -1.91
CA THR A 62 22.67 -11.58 -2.00
C THR A 62 21.28 -12.12 -1.69
N PHE A 63 20.96 -13.33 -2.15
CA PHE A 63 19.71 -14.00 -1.82
C PHE A 63 19.59 -14.26 -0.31
N ILE A 64 20.65 -14.79 0.31
CA ILE A 64 20.69 -15.04 1.76
C ILE A 64 20.54 -13.73 2.54
N ALA A 65 21.23 -12.66 2.15
CA ALA A 65 21.14 -11.37 2.85
C ALA A 65 19.71 -10.79 2.83
N VAL A 66 19.04 -10.83 1.67
CA VAL A 66 17.65 -10.33 1.57
C VAL A 66 16.68 -11.26 2.32
N LEU A 67 16.90 -12.57 2.29
CA LEU A 67 16.10 -13.53 3.05
C LEU A 67 16.26 -13.32 4.57
N SER A 68 17.49 -13.12 5.04
CA SER A 68 17.79 -12.79 6.44
C SER A 68 17.12 -11.49 6.86
N GLU A 69 17.19 -10.43 6.05
CA GLU A 69 16.50 -9.16 6.34
C GLU A 69 14.98 -9.36 6.48
N ILE A 70 14.38 -10.21 5.64
CA ILE A 70 12.95 -10.56 5.72
C ILE A 70 12.64 -11.36 6.98
N LEU A 71 13.48 -12.32 7.38
CA LEU A 71 13.24 -13.15 8.57
C LEU A 71 13.49 -12.40 9.88
N GLU A 72 14.52 -11.55 9.91
CA GLU A 72 14.91 -10.75 11.08
C GLU A 72 13.96 -9.57 11.30
N ASN A 73 13.61 -8.83 10.23
CA ASN A 73 12.84 -7.59 10.32
C ASN A 73 11.38 -7.72 9.84
N GLY A 74 11.05 -8.74 9.05
CA GLY A 74 9.73 -8.95 8.46
C GLY A 74 8.71 -9.64 9.37
N THR A 75 9.02 -9.82 10.66
CA THR A 75 8.12 -10.46 11.64
C THR A 75 6.79 -9.69 11.84
N LYS A 76 6.68 -8.45 11.35
CA LYS A 76 5.39 -7.79 11.10
C LYS A 76 5.09 -7.75 9.59
N GLY A 77 4.75 -8.89 9.00
CA GLY A 77 4.38 -8.96 7.57
C GLY A 77 3.34 -7.90 7.20
N TYR A 78 3.39 -7.39 5.97
CA TYR A 78 2.64 -6.20 5.52
C TYR A 78 1.15 -6.16 5.94
N ASN A 79 0.51 -7.32 6.06
CA ASN A 79 -0.87 -7.44 6.55
C ASN A 79 -1.11 -6.82 7.93
N LYS A 80 -0.11 -6.81 8.82
CA LYS A 80 -0.19 -6.27 10.18
C LYS A 80 0.26 -4.81 10.28
N MET A 81 0.65 -4.17 9.17
CA MET A 81 1.09 -2.78 9.15
C MET A 81 -0.08 -1.80 8.98
N SER A 82 0.06 -0.62 9.58
CA SER A 82 -0.87 0.49 9.36
C SER A 82 -0.83 0.96 7.90
N THR A 83 -1.90 1.58 7.41
CA THR A 83 -1.95 2.12 6.03
C THR A 83 -0.85 3.16 5.82
N LYS A 84 -0.64 4.05 6.80
CA LYS A 84 0.46 5.02 6.79
C LYS A 84 1.82 4.34 6.58
N THR A 85 2.13 3.32 7.38
CA THR A 85 3.41 2.59 7.29
C THR A 85 3.59 1.95 5.91
N LEU A 86 2.54 1.40 5.32
CA LEU A 86 2.62 0.81 3.97
C LEU A 86 2.90 1.86 2.90
N ILE A 87 2.25 3.02 2.97
CA ILE A 87 2.47 4.14 2.04
C ILE A 87 3.89 4.69 2.20
N ASP A 88 4.34 4.93 3.43
CA ASP A 88 5.68 5.43 3.71
C ASP A 88 6.76 4.46 3.16
N MET A 89 6.57 3.15 3.36
CA MET A 89 7.47 2.13 2.79
C MET A 89 7.44 2.11 1.27
N TYR A 90 6.27 2.26 0.65
CA TYR A 90 6.12 2.30 -0.79
C TYR A 90 6.85 3.50 -1.39
N LEU A 91 6.64 4.70 -0.85
CA LEU A 91 7.25 5.94 -1.34
C LEU A 91 8.77 6.02 -1.09
N ASN A 92 9.32 5.21 -0.19
CA ASN A 92 10.77 5.03 -0.05
C ASN A 92 11.38 4.20 -1.19
N ILE A 93 10.56 3.44 -1.93
CA ILE A 93 11.00 2.50 -2.98
C ILE A 93 10.57 2.98 -4.38
N LYS A 94 9.38 3.61 -4.47
CA LYS A 94 8.68 4.01 -5.69
C LYS A 94 8.41 5.51 -5.67
N SER A 95 8.17 6.09 -6.84
CA SER A 95 7.92 7.54 -6.92
C SER A 95 6.48 7.91 -6.54
N PRO A 96 6.21 9.18 -6.20
CA PRO A 96 4.85 9.68 -6.01
C PRO A 96 3.96 9.52 -7.26
N GLU A 97 4.54 9.59 -8.46
CA GLU A 97 3.83 9.38 -9.72
C GLU A 97 3.36 7.92 -9.87
N ASP A 98 4.22 6.95 -9.52
CA ASP A 98 3.83 5.53 -9.47
C ASP A 98 2.68 5.31 -8.46
N PHE A 99 2.71 6.04 -7.33
CA PHE A 99 1.64 5.99 -6.35
C PHE A 99 0.32 6.58 -6.88
N ALA A 100 0.37 7.67 -7.65
CA ALA A 100 -0.82 8.24 -8.28
C ALA A 100 -1.50 7.25 -9.25
N VAL A 101 -0.72 6.48 -10.01
CA VAL A 101 -1.24 5.42 -10.89
C VAL A 101 -2.00 4.35 -10.10
N ILE A 102 -1.54 4.00 -8.88
CA ILE A 102 -2.30 3.09 -8.00
C ILE A 102 -3.66 3.70 -7.66
N LEU A 103 -3.71 4.97 -7.26
CA LEU A 103 -4.95 5.67 -6.90
C LEU A 103 -5.93 5.73 -8.08
N GLU A 104 -5.42 6.06 -9.27
CA GLU A 104 -6.22 6.05 -10.51
C GLU A 104 -6.79 4.67 -10.82
N SER A 105 -6.00 3.61 -10.64
CA SER A 105 -6.48 2.25 -10.89
C SER A 105 -7.61 1.84 -9.94
N ILE A 106 -7.57 2.27 -8.68
CA ILE A 106 -8.63 1.99 -7.69
C ILE A 106 -9.90 2.75 -8.05
N ASN A 107 -9.78 4.02 -8.48
CA ASN A 107 -10.92 4.81 -8.93
C ASN A 107 -11.65 4.18 -10.13
N ASN A 108 -10.95 3.41 -10.95
CA ASN A 108 -11.55 2.69 -12.09
C ASN A 108 -12.19 1.35 -11.69
N GLU A 109 -11.93 0.85 -10.48
CA GLU A 109 -12.43 -0.43 -9.96
C GLU A 109 -13.64 -0.29 -9.03
N ILE A 110 -13.97 0.93 -8.58
CA ILE A 110 -15.03 1.21 -7.61
C ILE A 110 -16.12 2.10 -8.21
#